data_AF-A0A656K3X3-F1
#
_entry.id   AF-A0A656K3X3-F1
#
_cell.length_a   1.000
_cell.length_b   1.000
_cell.length_c   1.000
_cell.angle_alpha   90.00
_cell.angle_beta   90.00
_cell.angle_gamma   90.00
#
_symmetry.space_group_name_H-M   'P 1'
#
loop_
_entity.id
_entity.type
_entity.pdbx_description
1 polymer ?
#
loop_
_entity_poly.entity_id
_entity_poly.type
_entity_poly.pdbx_seq_one_letter_code
_entity_poly.pdbx_strand_id
1 'polypeptide(L)'
;AADVSGTVVEVPVRDNQWVKRGDLLMQIDPEHYRIAVKQAQALLASRKATWEMRKLNAKRRADMDELVISAENRDDASNVATSALADYQLAQAQLEAAEL
;
A
#
# COMPACT_ATOMS: atom_id res chain seq x y z
N ALA A 1 -1.93 -18.08 12.40
CA ALA A 1 -0.88 -18.44 11.44
C ALA A 1 -0.17 -17.14 11.06
N ALA A 2 1.08 -16.97 11.49
CA ALA A 2 1.90 -15.80 11.20
C ALA A 2 3.11 -16.31 10.40
N ASP A 3 3.01 -16.22 9.07
CA ASP A 3 4.09 -16.57 8.16
C ASP A 3 4.82 -15.28 7.78
N VAL A 4 5.88 -14.97 8.53
CA VAL A 4 6.89 -14.01 8.08
C VAL A 4 8.18 -14.80 7.95
N SER A 5 8.39 -15.36 6.77
CA SER A 5 9.60 -16.08 6.36
C SER A 5 10.74 -15.08 6.09
N GLY A 6 11.24 -14.45 7.16
CA GLY A 6 12.47 -13.67 7.15
C GLY A 6 13.63 -14.51 7.64
N THR A 7 14.69 -14.65 6.82
CA THR A 7 15.92 -15.36 7.17
C THR A 7 16.48 -14.85 8.49
N VAL A 8 16.65 -15.76 9.46
CA VAL A 8 17.20 -15.48 10.79
C VAL A 8 18.67 -15.09 10.63
N VAL A 9 18.98 -13.80 10.78
CA VAL A 9 20.33 -13.26 10.49
C VAL A 9 21.35 -13.59 11.59
N GLU A 10 20.97 -13.88 12.84
CA GLU A 10 21.93 -14.41 13.81
C GLU A 10 21.23 -15.09 14.99
N VAL A 11 21.70 -16.30 15.33
CA VAL A 11 21.28 -17.07 16.50
C VAL A 11 22.51 -17.25 17.40
N PRO A 12 22.79 -16.35 18.36
CA PRO A 12 23.81 -16.58 19.36
C PRO A 12 23.22 -17.31 20.57
N VAL A 13 22.46 -18.40 20.37
CA VAL A 13 22.07 -19.27 21.50
C VAL A 13 22.97 -20.50 21.54
N ARG A 14 23.69 -20.62 22.65
CA ARG A 14 24.13 -21.93 23.16
C ARG A 14 22.91 -22.55 23.83
N ASP A 15 22.64 -23.83 23.55
CA ASP A 15 21.61 -24.60 24.22
C ASP A 15 21.68 -24.42 25.76
N ASN A 16 20.51 -24.26 26.40
CA ASN A 16 20.28 -24.11 27.86
C ASN A 16 20.49 -22.74 28.56
N GLN A 17 20.47 -21.59 27.87
CA GLN A 17 20.55 -20.30 28.59
C GLN A 17 19.18 -19.82 29.13
N TRP A 18 19.10 -19.54 30.44
CA TRP A 18 17.97 -18.86 31.08
C TRP A 18 17.84 -17.43 30.54
N VAL A 19 16.79 -17.15 29.78
CA VAL A 19 16.45 -15.81 29.29
C VAL A 19 15.50 -15.10 30.26
N LYS A 20 15.77 -13.83 30.58
CA LYS A 20 14.93 -13.01 31.48
C LYS A 20 13.89 -12.25 30.67
N ARG A 21 12.78 -11.87 31.33
CA ARG A 21 11.73 -11.03 30.74
C ARG A 21 12.35 -9.66 30.40
N GLY A 22 12.66 -9.43 29.12
CA GLY A 22 13.33 -8.21 28.64
C GLY A 22 14.53 -8.44 27.71
N ASP A 23 15.00 -9.68 27.53
CA ASP A 23 16.06 -9.97 26.57
C ASP A 23 15.52 -9.93 25.13
N LEU A 24 16.21 -9.22 24.26
CA LEU A 24 15.85 -9.05 22.84
C LEU A 24 16.11 -10.36 22.10
N LEU A 25 15.07 -11.15 21.86
CA LEU A 25 15.16 -12.48 21.26
C LEU A 25 15.20 -12.48 19.72
N MET A 26 14.86 -11.36 19.08
CA MET A 26 14.85 -11.22 17.62
C MET A 26 15.10 -9.76 17.25
N GLN A 27 16.17 -9.51 16.49
CA GLN A 27 16.37 -8.26 15.77
C GLN A 27 15.97 -8.52 14.32
N ILE A 28 14.77 -8.08 13.93
CA ILE A 28 14.36 -8.07 12.52
C ILE A 28 15.31 -7.11 11.80
N ASP A 29 15.95 -7.58 10.74
CA ASP A 29 16.89 -6.77 9.95
C ASP A 29 16.18 -5.48 9.48
N PRO A 30 16.58 -4.31 10.00
CA PRO A 30 15.90 -3.04 9.70
C PRO A 30 16.01 -2.66 8.22
N GLU A 31 16.95 -3.22 7.47
CA GLU A 31 17.06 -2.97 6.03
C GLU A 31 15.92 -3.64 5.25
N HIS A 32 15.54 -4.87 5.60
CA HIS A 32 14.40 -5.54 4.95
C HIS A 32 13.08 -4.80 5.22
N TYR A 33 12.89 -4.32 6.45
CA TYR A 33 11.74 -3.52 6.82
C TYR A 33 11.70 -2.17 6.08
N ARG A 34 12.83 -1.47 6.01
CA ARG A 34 12.95 -0.22 5.24
C ARG A 34 12.65 -0.41 3.76
N ILE A 35 13.05 -1.54 3.17
CA ILE A 35 12.76 -1.83 1.77
C ILE A 35 11.26 -2.06 1.58
N ALA A 36 10.61 -2.84 2.46
CA ALA A 36 9.18 -3.09 2.41
C ALA A 36 8.36 -1.79 2.54
N VAL A 37 8.70 -0.93 3.50
CA VAL A 37 8.07 0.39 3.67
C VAL A 37 8.26 1.25 2.42
N LYS A 38 9.48 1.33 1.88
CA LYS A 38 9.75 2.11 0.65
C LYS A 38 8.96 1.60 -0.55
N GLN A 39 8.82 0.28 -0.69
CA GLN A 39 8.01 -0.31 -1.76
C GLN A 39 6.52 0.05 -1.60
N ALA A 40 5.99 -0.05 -0.38
CA ALA A 40 4.60 0.32 -0.10
C ALA A 40 4.35 1.83 -0.32
N GLN A 41 5.29 2.69 0.07
CA GLN A 41 5.24 4.13 -0.20
C GLN A 41 5.23 4.43 -1.70
N ALA A 42 6.08 3.75 -2.48
CA ALA A 42 6.12 3.91 -3.94
C ALA A 42 4.81 3.44 -4.59
N LEU A 43 4.24 2.32 -4.13
CA LEU A 43 2.96 1.83 -4.60
C LEU A 43 1.83 2.81 -4.28
N LEU A 44 1.78 3.34 -3.06
CA LEU A 44 0.81 4.36 -2.64
C LEU A 44 0.89 5.61 -3.53
N ALA A 45 2.09 6.11 -3.78
CA ALA A 45 2.31 7.26 -4.65
C ALA A 45 1.83 7.00 -6.08
N SER A 46 2.10 5.81 -6.62
CA SER A 46 1.63 5.39 -7.95
C SER A 46 0.10 5.32 -8.04
N ARG A 47 -0.56 4.71 -7.03
CA ARG A 47 -2.03 4.64 -6.98
C ARG A 47 -2.66 6.01 -6.81
N LYS A 48 -2.08 6.87 -5.97
CA LYS A 48 -2.52 8.26 -5.81
C LYS A 48 -2.48 9.02 -7.14
N ALA A 49 -1.37 8.93 -7.86
CA ALA A 49 -1.23 9.59 -9.16
C ALA A 49 -2.26 9.08 -10.18
N THR A 50 -2.50 7.77 -10.19
CA THR A 50 -3.53 7.16 -11.04
C THR A 50 -4.92 7.66 -10.68
N TRP A 51 -5.27 7.70 -9.40
CA TRP A 51 -6.55 8.22 -8.92
C TRP A 51 -6.76 9.68 -9.32
N GLU A 52 -5.78 10.56 -9.08
CA GLU A 52 -5.88 11.98 -9.46
C GLU A 52 -6.09 12.16 -10.95
N MET A 53 -5.36 11.41 -11.78
CA MET A 53 -5.57 11.41 -13.24
C MET A 53 -7.00 10.99 -13.61
N ARG A 54 -7.52 9.90 -13.02
CA ARG A 54 -8.88 9.42 -13.31
C ARG A 54 -9.94 10.40 -12.83
N LYS A 55 -9.77 10.98 -11.64
CA LYS A 55 -10.63 12.01 -11.07
C LYS A 55 -10.69 13.25 -11.97
N LEU A 56 -9.54 13.73 -12.46
CA LEU A 56 -9.50 14.85 -13.40
C LEU A 56 -10.19 14.52 -14.74
N ASN A 57 -10.03 13.28 -15.24
CA ASN A 57 -10.73 12.83 -16.44
C ASN A 57 -12.24 12.78 -16.26
N ALA A 58 -12.71 12.24 -15.12
CA ALA A 58 -14.12 12.22 -14.76
C ALA A 58 -14.68 13.64 -14.67
N LYS A 59 -13.97 14.55 -13.99
CA LYS A 59 -14.35 15.96 -13.90
C LYS A 59 -14.46 16.61 -15.27
N ARG A 60 -13.44 16.47 -16.13
CA ARG A 60 -13.47 17.01 -17.50
C ARG A 60 -14.66 16.51 -18.30
N ARG A 61 -15.01 15.23 -18.18
CA ARG A 61 -16.16 14.64 -18.88
C ARG A 61 -17.50 15.11 -18.30
N ALA A 62 -17.57 15.34 -16.99
CA ALA A 62 -18.75 15.91 -16.34
C ALA A 62 -18.99 17.38 -16.72
N ASP A 63 -17.90 18.15 -16.92
CA ASP A 63 -17.95 19.56 -17.31
C ASP A 63 -18.23 19.76 -18.82
N MET A 64 -18.15 18.70 -19.64
CA MET A 64 -18.49 18.75 -21.07
C MET A 64 -20.01 18.71 -21.28
N ASP A 65 -20.46 19.44 -22.31
CA ASP A 65 -21.87 19.55 -22.65
C ASP A 65 -22.50 18.18 -22.94
N GLU A 66 -23.75 18.00 -22.52
CA GLU A 66 -24.48 16.73 -22.57
C GLU A 66 -24.70 16.24 -24.01
N LEU A 67 -24.70 17.16 -24.98
CA LEU A 67 -24.78 16.85 -26.40
C LEU A 67 -23.48 16.26 -26.97
N VAL A 68 -22.35 16.43 -26.29
CA VAL A 68 -21.01 15.99 -26.74
C VAL A 68 -20.62 14.65 -26.12
N ILE A 69 -21.14 14.33 -24.92
CA ILE A 69 -20.82 13.09 -24.21
C ILE A 69 -22.07 12.44 -23.63
N SER A 70 -22.24 11.14 -23.89
CA SER A 70 -23.37 10.39 -23.33
C SER A 70 -23.31 10.32 -21.80
N ALA A 71 -24.47 10.17 -21.15
CA ALA A 71 -24.55 9.92 -19.71
C ALA A 71 -23.71 8.69 -19.29
N GLU A 72 -23.78 7.61 -20.08
CA GLU A 72 -22.96 6.40 -19.89
C GLU A 72 -21.46 6.70 -19.86
N ASN A 73 -20.94 7.55 -20.75
CA ASN A 73 -19.52 7.93 -20.77
C ASN A 73 -19.08 8.73 -19.53
N ARG A 74 -20.01 9.46 -18.90
CA ARG A 74 -19.78 10.19 -17.65
C ARG A 74 -19.76 9.23 -16.46
N ASP A 75 -20.73 8.33 -16.42
CA ASP A 75 -20.83 7.29 -15.39
C ASP A 75 -19.62 6.36 -15.42
N ASP A 76 -19.20 5.91 -16.60
CA ASP A 76 -17.98 5.10 -16.76
C ASP A 76 -16.74 5.82 -16.22
N ALA A 77 -16.58 7.11 -16.55
CA ALA A 77 -15.43 7.86 -16.08
C ALA A 77 -15.45 8.05 -14.56
N SER A 78 -16.64 8.28 -13.99
CA SER A 78 -16.85 8.36 -12.54
C SER A 78 -16.56 7.02 -11.84
N ASN A 79 -17.05 5.93 -12.40
CA ASN A 79 -16.82 4.57 -11.89
C ASN A 79 -15.33 4.21 -11.92
N VAL A 80 -14.63 4.52 -13.02
CA VAL A 80 -13.18 4.32 -13.13
C VAL A 80 -12.41 5.16 -12.10
N ALA A 81 -12.83 6.40 -11.84
CA ALA A 81 -12.23 7.22 -10.79
C ALA A 81 -12.48 6.66 -9.38
N THR A 82 -13.67 6.10 -9.15
CA THR A 82 -14.05 5.47 -7.89
C THR A 82 -13.25 4.18 -7.65
N SER A 83 -13.07 3.33 -8.66
CA SER A 83 -12.21 2.15 -8.54
C SER A 83 -10.76 2.52 -8.26
N ALA A 84 -10.24 3.58 -8.91
CA ALA A 84 -8.88 4.05 -8.65
C ALA A 84 -8.72 4.62 -7.23
N LEU A 85 -9.78 5.20 -6.64
CA LEU A 85 -9.79 5.61 -5.24
C LEU A 85 -9.68 4.40 -4.30
N ALA A 86 -10.42 3.33 -4.60
CA ALA A 86 -10.35 2.09 -3.81
C ALA A 86 -8.95 1.47 -3.88
N ASP A 87 -8.31 1.47 -5.05
CA ASP A 87 -6.92 1.00 -5.21
C ASP A 87 -5.93 1.85 -4.40
N TYR A 88 -6.14 3.17 -4.33
CA TYR A 88 -5.33 4.06 -3.50
C TYR A 88 -5.49 3.77 -2.00
N GLN A 89 -6.73 3.56 -1.54
CA GLN A 89 -7.01 3.18 -0.15
C GLN A 89 -6.40 1.82 0.21
N LEU A 90 -6.45 0.86 -0.71
CA LEU A 90 -5.79 -0.44 -0.52
C LEU A 90 -4.27 -0.28 -0.37
N ALA A 91 -3.64 0.53 -1.23
CA ALA A 91 -2.22 0.80 -1.13
C ALA A 91 -1.85 1.56 0.17
N GLN A 92 -2.77 2.38 0.68
CA GLN A 92 -2.58 3.05 1.97
C GLN A 92 -2.57 2.05 3.11
N ALA A 93 -3.54 1.13 3.13
CA ALA A 93 -3.58 0.06 4.13
C ALA A 93 -2.34 -0.86 4.06
N GLN A 94 -1.80 -1.09 2.86
CA GLN A 94 -0.55 -1.84 2.69
C GLN A 94 0.67 -1.12 3.25
N LEU A 95 0.72 0.21 3.13
CA LEU A 95 1.77 1.01 3.76
C LEU A 95 1.65 0.95 5.28
N GLU A 96 0.45 1.13 5.82
CA GLU A 96 0.20 1.02 7.26
C GLU A 96 0.60 -0.36 7.79
N ALA A 97 0.28 -1.43 7.06
CA ALA A 97 0.69 -2.79 7.43
C ALA A 97 2.21 -3.01 7.35
N ALA A 98 2.91 -2.30 6.49
CA ALA A 98 4.37 -2.35 6.39
C ALA A 98 5.07 -1.49 7.44
N GLU A 99 4.36 -0.56 8.09
CA GLU A 99 4.83 0.31 9.18
C GLU A 99 4.50 -0.22 10.59
N LEU A 100 3.80 -1.37 10.68
CA LEU A 100 3.58 -2.14 11.92
C LEU A 100 4.72 -3.12 12.20
#